data_AF-A0A427ADT2-F1
#
_entry.id   AF-A0A427ADT2-F1
#
_cell.length_a   1.000
_cell.length_b   1.000
_cell.length_c   1.000
_cell.angle_alpha   90.00
_cell.angle_beta   90.00
_cell.angle_gamma   90.00
#
_symmetry.space_group_name_H-M   'P 1'
#
loop_
_entity.id
_entity.type
_entity.pdbx_description
1 polymer ?
#
loop_
_entity_poly.entity_id
_entity_poly.type
_entity_poly.pdbx_seq_one_letter_code
_entity_poly.pdbx_strand_id
1 'polypeptide(L)'
;MQFTRFPFTGVLWQLKARYGGSYVFTMTTSVNEEEEVERLVRRLSPSANKIYHISGTQKFELPKQEVRIADVFRAVEVAKSKFTIHAWGLADTTLEDVFIKVAKSSQSLNVLS
;
A
#
# COMPACT_ATOMS: atom_id res chain seq x y z
N MET A 1 8.92 -40.17 -15.16
CA MET A 1 8.26 -39.06 -14.43
C MET A 1 9.16 -37.85 -14.51
N GLN A 2 8.81 -36.86 -15.33
CA GLN A 2 9.62 -35.67 -15.55
C GLN A 2 9.20 -34.61 -14.52
N PHE A 3 10.03 -34.36 -13.52
CA PHE A 3 9.84 -33.22 -12.62
C PHE A 3 10.23 -31.95 -13.37
N THR A 4 9.24 -31.21 -13.87
CA THR A 4 9.42 -29.83 -14.31
C THR A 4 9.71 -28.98 -13.08
N ARG A 5 10.99 -28.70 -12.87
CA ARG A 5 11.49 -27.77 -11.85
C ARG A 5 11.22 -26.35 -12.35
N PHE A 6 10.08 -25.79 -11.96
CA PHE A 6 9.77 -24.38 -12.22
C PHE A 6 10.78 -23.49 -11.48
N PRO A 7 11.48 -22.56 -12.16
CA PRO A 7 12.39 -21.62 -11.51
C PRO A 7 11.58 -20.51 -10.82
N PHE A 8 10.90 -20.84 -9.72
CA PHE A 8 10.09 -19.91 -8.93
C PHE A 8 10.92 -18.86 -8.17
N THR A 9 12.24 -18.96 -8.14
CA THR A 9 13.08 -18.08 -7.34
C THR A 9 13.28 -16.71 -8.00
N GLY A 10 13.58 -16.63 -9.30
CA GLY A 10 13.89 -15.36 -9.97
C GLY A 10 12.73 -14.37 -10.02
N VAL A 11 11.56 -14.83 -10.45
CA VAL A 11 10.37 -13.98 -10.65
C VAL A 11 9.76 -13.54 -9.31
N LEU A 12 9.72 -14.43 -8.33
CA LEU A 12 9.20 -14.11 -6.99
C LEU A 12 10.06 -13.07 -6.26
N TRP A 13 11.39 -13.15 -6.37
CA TRP A 13 12.28 -12.14 -5.80
C TRP A 13 12.14 -10.79 -6.51
N GLN A 14 12.00 -10.78 -7.84
CA GLN A 14 11.74 -9.55 -8.61
C GLN A 14 10.39 -8.92 -8.25
N LEU A 15 9.36 -9.74 -7.99
CA LEU A 15 8.05 -9.28 -7.57
C LEU A 15 8.06 -8.78 -6.12
N LYS A 16 8.76 -9.43 -5.20
CA LYS A 16 9.03 -8.88 -3.86
C LYS A 16 9.85 -7.59 -3.92
N ALA A 17 10.81 -7.48 -4.83
CA ALA A 17 11.59 -6.25 -5.00
C ALA A 17 10.72 -5.12 -5.57
N ARG A 18 9.82 -5.42 -6.51
CA ARG A 18 8.92 -4.44 -7.14
C ARG A 18 7.73 -4.06 -6.27
N TYR A 19 7.22 -4.97 -5.44
CA TYR A 19 5.96 -4.80 -4.70
C TYR A 19 6.07 -5.00 -3.18
N GLY A 20 7.15 -5.59 -2.66
CA GLY A 20 7.43 -5.76 -1.21
C GLY A 20 8.29 -4.64 -0.60
N GLY A 21 8.66 -3.64 -1.41
CA GLY A 21 9.42 -2.44 -1.01
C GLY A 21 8.56 -1.31 -0.42
N SER A 22 7.28 -1.57 -0.13
CA SER A 22 6.34 -0.58 0.40
C SER A 22 5.74 -1.00 1.74
N TYR A 23 5.30 -0.01 2.51
CA TYR A 23 4.31 -0.20 3.55
C TYR A 23 2.92 0.06 3.01
N VAL A 24 1.95 -0.66 3.54
CA VAL A 24 0.53 -0.41 3.34
C VAL A 24 0.02 0.39 4.52
N PHE A 25 -0.34 1.64 4.27
CA PHE A 25 -0.95 2.52 5.26
C PHE A 25 -2.45 2.60 5.02
N THR A 26 -3.23 2.40 6.08
CA THR A 26 -4.69 2.50 6.04
C THR A 26 -5.16 3.47 7.11
N MET A 27 -6.11 4.34 6.77
CA MET A 27 -6.71 5.28 7.71
C MET A 27 -8.21 5.41 7.43
N THR A 28 -9.00 5.44 8.49
CA THR A 28 -10.44 5.65 8.45
C THR A 28 -10.79 6.91 9.23
N THR A 29 -11.41 7.86 8.56
CA THR A 29 -11.89 9.13 9.12
C THR A 29 -13.35 9.37 8.72
N SER A 30 -13.92 10.50 9.12
CA SER A 30 -15.13 11.00 8.47
C SER A 30 -14.82 11.42 7.02
N VAL A 31 -15.85 11.43 6.18
CA VAL A 31 -15.75 11.74 4.73
C VAL A 31 -15.21 13.16 4.50
N ASN A 32 -15.47 14.08 5.43
CA ASN A 32 -15.03 15.47 5.33
C ASN A 32 -13.51 15.65 5.51
N GLU A 33 -12.82 14.67 6.10
CA GLU A 33 -11.39 14.77 6.45
C GLU A 33 -10.49 14.01 5.46
N GLU A 34 -11.07 13.45 4.40
CA GLU A 34 -10.35 12.63 3.42
C GLU A 34 -9.21 13.36 2.72
N GLU A 35 -9.38 14.67 2.48
CA GLU A 35 -8.34 15.50 1.87
C GLU A 35 -7.17 15.77 2.83
N GLU A 36 -7.44 15.86 4.13
CA GLU A 36 -6.41 16.00 5.16
C GLU A 36 -5.57 14.72 5.25
N VAL A 37 -6.19 13.55 5.13
CA VAL A 37 -5.50 12.25 5.07
C VAL A 37 -4.59 12.19 3.84
N GLU A 38 -5.07 12.61 2.67
CA GLU A 38 -4.23 12.68 1.47
C GLU A 38 -3.03 13.60 1.64
N ARG A 39 -3.24 14.80 2.21
CA ARG A 39 -2.15 15.74 2.48
C ARG A 39 -1.15 15.19 3.48
N LEU A 40 -1.60 14.50 4.52
CA LEU A 40 -0.73 13.80 5.47
C LEU A 40 0.13 12.75 4.76
N VAL A 41 -0.49 11.92 3.93
CA VAL A 41 0.22 10.85 3.20
C VAL A 41 1.22 11.42 2.21
N ARG A 42 0.86 12.47 1.46
CA ARG A 42 1.78 13.15 0.53
C ARG A 42 2.99 13.77 1.21
N ARG A 43 2.83 14.23 2.46
CA ARG A 43 3.94 14.73 3.28
C ARG A 43 4.86 13.62 3.77
N LEU A 44 4.31 12.43 4.06
CA LEU A 44 5.11 11.26 4.44
C LEU A 44 5.86 10.69 3.23
N SER A 45 5.19 10.58 2.09
CA SER A 45 5.78 10.11 0.84
C SER A 45 5.11 10.81 -0.34
N PRO A 46 5.85 11.65 -1.08
CA PRO A 46 5.37 12.25 -2.31
C PRO A 46 4.97 11.19 -3.35
N SER A 47 5.69 10.06 -3.38
CA SER A 47 5.46 8.95 -4.31
C SER A 47 4.40 7.96 -3.83
N ALA A 48 3.65 8.27 -2.77
CA ALA A 48 2.61 7.40 -2.25
C ALA A 48 1.54 7.10 -3.33
N ASN A 49 1.16 5.83 -3.43
CA ASN A 49 0.12 5.37 -4.36
C ASN A 49 -1.17 5.08 -3.60
N LYS A 50 -2.29 5.72 -3.96
CA LYS A 50 -3.59 5.40 -3.37
C LYS A 50 -4.13 4.11 -4.00
N ILE A 51 -4.38 3.08 -3.20
CA ILE A 51 -4.93 1.79 -3.66
C ILE A 51 -6.44 1.90 -3.82
N TYR A 52 -7.12 2.40 -2.78
CA TYR A 52 -8.57 2.60 -2.81
C TYR A 52 -9.01 3.64 -1.79
N HIS A 53 -10.24 4.09 -1.99
CA HIS A 53 -10.99 4.90 -1.07
C HIS A 53 -12.44 4.36 -1.01
N ILE A 54 -12.93 4.03 0.18
CA ILE A 54 -14.31 3.57 0.41
C ILE A 54 -14.79 3.98 1.80
N SER A 55 -15.91 4.70 1.86
CA SER A 55 -16.61 5.05 3.11
C SER A 55 -15.69 5.65 4.19
N GLY A 56 -14.95 6.71 3.86
CA GLY A 56 -14.00 7.36 4.79
C GLY A 56 -12.72 6.56 5.06
N THR A 57 -12.58 5.34 4.53
CA THR A 57 -11.35 4.54 4.62
C THR A 57 -10.51 4.73 3.37
N GLN A 58 -9.25 5.13 3.56
CA GLN A 58 -8.28 5.30 2.50
C GLN A 58 -7.08 4.37 2.74
N LYS A 59 -6.63 3.70 1.67
CA LYS A 59 -5.49 2.78 1.69
C LYS A 59 -4.42 3.26 0.71
N PHE A 60 -3.18 3.32 1.18
CA PHE A 60 -2.03 3.83 0.44
C PHE A 60 -0.87 2.85 0.50
N GLU A 61 -0.04 2.87 -0.54
CA GLU A 61 1.27 2.26 -0.56
C GLU A 61 2.33 3.34 -0.44
N LEU A 62 3.21 3.17 0.55
CA LEU A 62 4.29 4.09 0.86
C LEU A 62 5.61 3.39 0.57
N PRO A 63 6.45 3.87 -0.36
CA PRO A 63 7.79 3.34 -0.55
C PRO A 63 8.60 3.41 0.74
N LYS A 64 9.14 2.27 1.20
CA LYS A 64 9.93 2.18 2.44
C LYS A 64 11.16 3.08 2.43
N GLN A 65 11.70 3.36 1.25
CA GLN A 65 12.84 4.26 1.06
C GLN A 65 12.53 5.73 1.37
N GLU A 66 11.25 6.13 1.31
CA GLU A 66 10.80 7.50 1.58
C GLU A 66 10.25 7.66 3.01
N VAL A 67 9.90 6.55 3.67
CA VAL A 67 9.14 6.58 4.92
C VAL A 67 9.83 5.85 6.04
N ARG A 68 10.08 6.56 7.14
CA ARG A 68 10.45 5.96 8.43
C ARG A 68 9.19 5.72 9.24
N ILE A 69 9.09 4.53 9.85
CA ILE A 69 7.94 4.15 10.68
C ILE A 69 7.67 5.20 11.79
N ALA A 70 8.73 5.70 12.45
CA ALA A 70 8.61 6.73 13.48
C ALA A 70 7.94 8.03 12.99
N ASP A 71 8.15 8.40 11.72
CA ASP A 71 7.54 9.59 11.12
C ASP A 71 6.04 9.37 10.85
N VAL A 72 5.65 8.14 10.49
CA VAL A 72 4.24 7.76 10.35
C VAL A 72 3.52 7.87 11.70
N PHE A 73 4.08 7.27 12.75
CA PHE A 73 3.49 7.36 14.10
C PHE A 73 3.34 8.82 14.52
N ARG A 74 4.38 9.64 14.36
CA ARG A 74 4.33 11.06 14.71
C ARG A 74 3.27 11.82 13.89
N ALA A 75 3.18 11.56 12.58
CA ALA A 75 2.19 12.21 11.72
C ALA A 75 0.76 11.85 12.14
N VAL A 76 0.51 10.59 12.51
CA VAL A 76 -0.79 10.16 13.00
C VAL A 76 -1.14 10.81 14.33
N GLU A 77 -0.21 10.90 15.28
CA GLU A 77 -0.45 11.59 16.56
C GLU A 77 -0.79 13.08 16.34
N VAL A 78 -0.13 13.75 15.40
CA VAL A 78 -0.46 15.13 15.02
C VAL A 78 -1.82 15.23 14.31
N ALA A 79 -2.22 14.21 13.56
CA ALA A 79 -3.55 14.18 12.93
C ALA A 79 -4.66 13.98 13.96
N LYS A 80 -4.46 13.11 14.96
CA LYS A 80 -5.41 12.89 16.06
C LYS A 80 -5.71 14.14 16.87
N SER A 81 -4.78 15.12 16.93
CA SER A 81 -5.04 16.40 17.60
C SER A 81 -5.82 17.39 16.74
N LYS A 82 -6.01 17.11 15.45
CA LYS A 82 -6.71 17.98 14.50
C LYS A 82 -8.11 17.47 14.13
N PHE A 83 -8.25 16.16 13.96
CA PHE A 83 -9.52 15.53 13.58
C PHE A 83 -9.63 14.11 14.11
N THR A 84 -10.85 13.58 14.09
CA THR A 84 -11.15 12.24 14.59
C THR A 84 -10.69 11.17 13.61
N ILE A 85 -9.81 10.28 14.07
CA ILE A 85 -9.39 9.07 13.37
C ILE A 85 -10.12 7.88 14.00
N HIS A 86 -10.96 7.20 13.22
CA HIS A 86 -11.71 6.02 13.68
C HIS A 86 -10.83 4.78 13.75
N ALA A 87 -9.97 4.58 12.76
CA ALA A 87 -9.02 3.48 12.71
C ALA A 87 -7.81 3.86 11.86
N TRP A 88 -6.64 3.28 12.15
CA TRP A 88 -5.49 3.36 11.27
C TRP A 88 -4.58 2.16 11.45
N GLY A 89 -3.74 1.88 10.46
CA GLY A 89 -2.77 0.80 10.53
C GLY A 89 -1.65 0.97 9.50
N LEU A 90 -0.50 0.39 9.81
CA LEU A 90 0.65 0.30 8.93
C LEU A 90 1.09 -1.17 8.89
N ALA A 91 1.12 -1.76 7.70
CA ALA A 91 1.53 -3.14 7.48
C ALA A 91 2.64 -3.22 6.44
N ASP A 92 3.49 -4.23 6.54
CA ASP A 92 4.36 -4.63 5.44
C ASP A 92 3.52 -5.18 4.28
N THR A 93 3.89 -4.90 3.03
CA THR A 93 3.25 -5.54 1.89
C THR A 93 3.56 -7.04 1.91
N THR A 94 2.51 -7.86 1.98
CA THR A 94 2.63 -9.32 2.09
C THR A 94 2.84 -9.97 0.71
N LEU A 95 3.26 -11.23 0.69
CA LEU A 95 3.38 -11.98 -0.57
C LEU A 95 2.03 -12.21 -1.24
N GLU A 96 0.98 -12.32 -0.44
CA GLU A 96 -0.41 -12.42 -0.85
C GLU A 96 -0.85 -11.15 -1.60
N ASP A 97 -0.52 -9.95 -1.08
CA ASP A 97 -0.76 -8.68 -1.78
C ASP A 97 -0.03 -8.61 -3.12
N VAL A 98 1.23 -9.07 -3.18
CA VAL A 98 2.02 -9.16 -4.41
C VAL A 98 1.34 -10.10 -5.41
N PHE A 99 0.87 -11.26 -4.96
CA PHE A 99 0.21 -12.23 -5.82
C PHE A 99 -1.13 -11.71 -6.38
N ILE A 100 -1.95 -11.06 -5.55
CA ILE A 100 -3.21 -10.43 -5.97
C ILE A 100 -2.94 -9.36 -7.04
N LYS A 101 -1.91 -8.53 -6.86
CA LYS A 101 -1.53 -7.52 -7.86
C LYS A 101 -1.13 -8.14 -9.19
N VAL A 102 -0.30 -9.18 -9.17
CA VAL A 102 0.13 -9.89 -10.39
C VAL A 102 -1.06 -10.53 -11.10
N ALA A 103 -1.96 -11.16 -10.35
CA ALA A 103 -3.19 -11.74 -10.91
C ALA A 103 -4.06 -10.66 -11.58
N LYS A 104 -4.25 -9.51 -10.93
CA LYS A 104 -4.99 -8.36 -11.51
C LYS A 104 -4.31 -7.82 -12.78
N SER A 105 -2.99 -7.70 -12.81
CA SER A 105 -2.25 -7.28 -14.00
C SER A 105 -2.29 -8.30 -15.15
N SER A 106 -2.42 -9.60 -14.85
CA SER A 106 -2.59 -10.63 -15.89
C SER A 106 -3.98 -10.64 -16.51
N GLN A 107 -5.03 -10.26 -15.76
CA GLN A 107 -6.38 -10.16 -16.30
C GLN A 107 -6.55 -8.98 -17.27
N SER A 108 -5.77 -7.90 -17.14
CA SER A 108 -5.79 -6.79 -18.11
C SER A 108 -5.18 -7.12 -19.48
N LEU A 109 -4.41 -8.21 -19.62
CA LEU A 109 -3.84 -8.63 -20.91
C LEU A 109 -4.79 -9.51 -21.74
N ASN A 110 -5.86 -10.04 -21.15
CA ASN A 110 -6.81 -10.93 -21.83
C ASN A 110 -8.04 -10.22 -22.42
N VAL A 111 -8.14 -8.89 -22.32
CA VAL A 111 -9.28 -8.11 -22.86
C VAL A 111 -8.89 -7.30 -24.11
N LEU A 112 -7.65 -7.44 -24.59
CA LEU A 112 -7.14 -6.79 -25.81
C LEU A 112 -6.62 -7.79 -26.85
N SER A 113 -7.22 -8.98 -26.95
CA SER A 113 -6.93 -9.97 -28.01
C SER A 113 -8.21 -10.46 -28.65
#